data_AF-C9MWD8-F1
#
_entry.id   AF-C9MWD8-F1
#
_cell.length_a   1.000
_cell.length_b   1.000
_cell.length_c   1.000
_cell.angle_alpha   90.00
_cell.angle_beta   90.00
_cell.angle_gamma   90.00
#
_symmetry.space_group_name_H-M   'P 1'
#
loop_
_entity.id
_entity.type
_entity.pdbx_description
1 polymer ?
#
loop_
_entity_poly.entity_id
_entity_poly.type
_entity_poly.pdbx_seq_one_letter_code
_entity_poly.pdbx_strand_id
1 'polypeptide(L)'
;MLKCIKIIKYGELDMINAFTFLTLLLLFVRVYSLVSLLFLSGKRVQFAERITVLILLLEVLTIFLYSFFVSFRYLLPPALMLLKTPKFLIFKNFSMVLLSYSLLNLALSFTFNSQNIFKFINRFLVGIVLLTNIIYGFLLIV
;
A
#
# COMPACT_ATOMS: atom_id res chain seq x y z
N MET A 1 -11.00 1.50 37.23
CA MET A 1 -9.66 1.60 36.59
C MET A 1 -9.26 0.33 35.84
N LEU A 2 -9.18 -0.86 36.48
CA LEU A 2 -8.85 -2.14 35.81
C LEU A 2 -9.78 -2.53 34.65
N LYS A 3 -11.07 -2.23 34.75
CA LYS A 3 -12.06 -2.50 33.69
C LYS A 3 -11.82 -1.65 32.43
N CYS A 4 -11.50 -0.35 32.59
CA CYS A 4 -11.12 0.52 31.46
C CYS A 4 -9.80 0.08 30.82
N ILE A 5 -8.80 -0.33 31.61
CA ILE A 5 -7.52 -0.82 31.08
C ILE A 5 -7.72 -2.07 30.23
N LYS A 6 -8.60 -2.99 30.66
CA LYS A 6 -8.97 -4.16 29.83
C LYS A 6 -9.67 -3.72 28.53
N ILE A 7 -10.67 -2.84 28.59
CA ILE A 7 -11.41 -2.38 27.41
C ILE A 7 -10.47 -1.70 26.39
N ILE A 8 -9.55 -0.86 26.85
CA ILE A 8 -8.56 -0.20 25.99
C ILE A 8 -7.64 -1.24 25.32
N LYS A 9 -7.16 -2.24 26.07
CA LYS A 9 -6.34 -3.32 25.52
C LYS A 9 -7.08 -4.21 24.51
N TYR A 10 -8.34 -4.54 24.77
CA TYR A 10 -9.15 -5.33 23.83
C TYR A 10 -9.44 -4.54 22.55
N GLY A 11 -9.80 -3.26 22.66
CA GLY A 11 -10.02 -2.40 21.48
C GLY A 11 -8.77 -2.19 20.63
N GLU A 12 -7.59 -2.13 21.25
CA GLU A 12 -6.31 -2.06 20.54
C GLU A 12 -5.99 -3.37 19.79
N LEU A 13 -6.26 -4.52 20.42
CA LEU A 13 -6.08 -5.83 19.80
C LEU A 13 -7.02 -6.03 18.60
N ASP A 14 -8.28 -5.62 18.72
CA ASP A 14 -9.27 -5.73 17.65
C ASP A 14 -8.91 -4.84 16.45
N MET A 15 -8.41 -3.62 16.70
CA MET A 15 -7.89 -2.75 15.63
C MET A 15 -6.69 -3.37 14.90
N ILE A 16 -5.74 -3.96 15.62
CA ILE A 16 -4.59 -4.62 15.02
C ILE A 16 -5.04 -5.82 14.16
N ASN A 17 -5.98 -6.62 14.65
CA ASN A 17 -6.52 -7.76 13.91
C ASN A 17 -7.23 -7.31 12.63
N ALA A 18 -8.05 -6.25 12.71
CA ALA A 18 -8.74 -5.69 11.56
C ALA A 18 -7.76 -5.15 10.50
N PHE A 19 -6.73 -4.41 10.92
CA PHE A 19 -5.70 -3.90 10.02
C PHE A 19 -4.87 -5.03 9.40
N THR A 20 -4.54 -6.06 10.18
CA THR A 20 -3.82 -7.22 9.68
C THR A 20 -4.64 -7.97 8.62
N PHE A 21 -5.94 -8.17 8.87
CA PHE A 21 -6.85 -8.75 7.88
C PHE A 21 -6.91 -7.90 6.60
N LEU A 22 -7.02 -6.56 6.73
CA LEU A 22 -7.05 -5.68 5.58
C LEU A 22 -5.74 -5.72 4.77
N THR A 23 -4.60 -5.81 5.44
CA THR A 23 -3.30 -5.93 4.79
C THR A 23 -3.17 -7.25 4.02
N LEU A 24 -3.71 -8.33 4.57
CA LEU A 24 -3.75 -9.64 3.91
C LEU A 24 -4.70 -9.61 2.69
N LEU A 25 -5.86 -8.96 2.81
CA LEU A 25 -6.78 -8.73 1.69
C LEU A 25 -6.10 -7.90 0.58
N LEU A 26 -5.40 -6.82 0.94
CA LEU A 26 -4.67 -5.99 0.00
C LEU A 26 -3.57 -6.78 -0.73
N LEU A 27 -2.92 -7.72 -0.05
CA LEU A 27 -1.93 -8.60 -0.66
C LEU A 27 -2.57 -9.45 -1.78
N PHE A 28 -3.71 -10.08 -1.52
CA PHE A 28 -4.45 -10.82 -2.56
C PHE A 28 -4.89 -9.94 -3.73
N VAL A 29 -5.37 -8.72 -3.44
CA VAL A 29 -5.78 -7.76 -4.47
C VAL A 29 -4.59 -7.33 -5.32
N ARG A 30 -3.39 -7.15 -4.73
CA ARG A 30 -2.14 -6.88 -5.47
C ARG A 30 -1.74 -8.04 -6.37
N VAL A 31 -1.81 -9.28 -5.89
CA VAL A 31 -1.52 -10.49 -6.70
C VAL A 31 -2.48 -10.57 -7.88
N TYR A 32 -3.78 -10.40 -7.63
CA TYR A 32 -4.78 -10.38 -8.68
C TYR A 32 -4.51 -9.29 -9.73
N SER A 33 -4.19 -8.08 -9.28
CA SER A 33 -3.85 -6.95 -10.16
C SER A 33 -2.63 -7.28 -11.03
N LEU A 34 -1.57 -7.85 -10.46
CA LEU A 34 -0.35 -8.18 -11.17
C LEU A 34 -0.59 -9.27 -12.23
N VAL A 35 -1.25 -10.36 -11.86
CA VAL A 35 -1.60 -11.44 -12.80
C VAL A 35 -2.51 -10.92 -13.92
N SER A 36 -3.48 -10.08 -13.57
CA SER A 36 -4.43 -9.53 -14.54
C SER A 36 -3.78 -8.57 -15.54
N LEU A 37 -2.79 -7.78 -15.11
CA LEU A 37 -2.05 -6.89 -16.00
C LEU A 37 -1.13 -7.65 -16.98
N LEU A 38 -0.62 -8.82 -16.59
CA LEU A 38 0.29 -9.63 -17.40
C LEU A 38 -0.42 -10.57 -18.38
N PHE A 39 -1.55 -11.17 -17.98
CA PHE A 39 -2.14 -12.31 -18.70
C PHE A 39 -3.50 -12.04 -19.34
N LEU A 40 -4.22 -10.99 -18.96
CA LEU A 40 -5.57 -10.73 -19.51
C LEU A 40 -5.52 -9.78 -20.71
N SER A 41 -6.54 -9.85 -21.56
CA SER A 41 -6.76 -8.95 -22.69
C SER A 41 -8.20 -8.41 -22.71
N GLY A 42 -8.42 -7.27 -23.37
CA GLY A 42 -9.75 -6.65 -23.53
C GLY A 42 -10.32 -6.03 -22.24
N LYS A 43 -11.63 -6.17 -22.00
CA LYS A 43 -12.37 -5.51 -20.90
C LYS A 43 -11.86 -5.88 -19.50
N ARG A 44 -11.29 -7.08 -19.32
CA ARG A 44 -10.75 -7.55 -18.03
C ARG A 44 -9.49 -6.78 -17.61
N VAL A 45 -8.70 -6.34 -18.59
CA VAL A 45 -7.52 -5.49 -18.34
C VAL A 45 -7.96 -4.12 -17.83
N GLN A 46 -8.99 -3.52 -18.42
CA GLN A 46 -9.48 -2.21 -17.97
C GLN A 46 -9.99 -2.24 -16.53
N PHE A 47 -10.63 -3.34 -16.12
CA PHE A 47 -11.01 -3.53 -14.73
C PHE A 47 -9.79 -3.64 -13.82
N ALA A 48 -8.82 -4.49 -14.18
CA ALA A 48 -7.58 -4.62 -13.43
C ALA A 48 -6.84 -3.29 -13.31
N GLU A 49 -6.73 -2.51 -14.39
CA GLU A 49 -6.10 -1.18 -14.38
C GLU A 49 -6.77 -0.23 -13.37
N ARG A 50 -8.11 -0.21 -13.30
CA ARG A 50 -8.84 0.60 -12.32
C ARG A 50 -8.57 0.15 -10.89
N ILE A 51 -8.54 -1.17 -10.65
CA ILE A 51 -8.18 -1.72 -9.35
C ILE A 51 -6.75 -1.33 -8.98
N THR A 52 -5.81 -1.40 -9.92
CA THR A 52 -4.42 -1.00 -9.68
C THR A 52 -4.29 0.46 -9.27
N VAL A 53 -4.98 1.36 -9.99
CA VAL A 53 -5.00 2.79 -9.65
C VAL A 53 -5.61 3.01 -8.26
N LEU A 54 -6.68 2.29 -7.91
CA LEU A 54 -7.28 2.35 -6.58
C LEU A 54 -6.31 1.88 -5.49
N ILE A 55 -5.54 0.81 -5.71
CA ILE A 55 -4.51 0.35 -4.77
C ILE A 55 -3.46 1.45 -4.54
N LEU A 56 -2.92 2.02 -5.63
CA LEU A 56 -1.88 3.06 -5.54
C LEU A 56 -2.38 4.30 -4.78
N LEU A 57 -3.61 4.74 -5.04
CA LEU A 57 -4.23 5.86 -4.32
C LEU A 57 -4.49 5.52 -2.85
N LEU A 58 -4.93 4.30 -2.56
CA LEU A 58 -5.13 3.83 -1.19
C LEU A 58 -3.81 3.83 -0.41
N GLU A 59 -2.70 3.40 -1.02
CA GLU A 59 -1.38 3.43 -0.39
C GLU A 59 -0.92 4.86 -0.06
N VAL A 60 -1.20 5.81 -0.95
CA VAL A 60 -0.92 7.24 -0.68
C VAL A 60 -1.76 7.74 0.49
N LEU A 61 -3.04 7.36 0.54
CA LEU A 61 -3.93 7.71 1.64
C LEU A 61 -3.47 7.09 2.97
N THR A 62 -3.03 5.82 2.99
CA THR A 62 -2.55 5.18 4.22
C THR A 62 -1.25 5.78 4.71
N ILE A 63 -0.33 6.15 3.82
CA ILE A 63 0.89 6.88 4.18
C ILE A 63 0.55 8.25 4.79
N PHE A 64 -0.40 8.96 4.19
CA PHE A 64 -0.87 10.24 4.72
C PHE A 64 -1.47 10.06 6.12
N LEU A 65 -2.39 9.11 6.31
CA LEU A 65 -2.98 8.80 7.61
C LEU A 65 -1.94 8.40 8.65
N TYR A 66 -0.93 7.61 8.27
CA TYR A 66 0.17 7.21 9.15
C TYR A 66 1.02 8.39 9.63
N SER A 67 1.17 9.42 8.81
CA SER A 67 1.87 10.66 9.20
C SER A 67 1.24 11.30 10.45
N PHE A 68 -0.08 11.23 10.58
CA PHE A 68 -0.84 11.77 11.71
C PHE A 68 -1.09 10.74 12.82
N PHE A 69 -1.30 9.47 12.47
CA PHE A 69 -1.75 8.42 13.38
C PHE A 69 -0.88 7.16 13.29
N VAL A 70 -0.14 6.83 14.35
CA VAL A 70 0.75 5.64 14.40
C VAL A 70 -0.02 4.34 14.16
N SER A 71 -1.29 4.26 14.54
CA SER A 71 -2.11 3.04 14.43
C SER A 71 -2.22 2.49 13.00
N PHE A 72 -2.08 3.35 11.98
CA PHE A 72 -2.12 2.94 10.57
C PHE A 72 -0.82 2.28 10.09
N ARG A 73 0.18 2.11 10.97
CA ARG A 73 1.45 1.44 10.63
C ARG A 73 1.24 0.09 9.96
N TYR A 74 0.25 -0.67 10.41
CA TYR A 74 -0.05 -2.02 9.90
C TYR A 74 -0.68 -2.01 8.50
N LEU A 75 -1.19 -0.86 8.05
CA LEU A 75 -1.81 -0.65 6.74
C LEU A 75 -0.83 -0.05 5.71
N LEU A 76 0.40 0.25 6.13
CA LEU A 76 1.42 0.76 5.23
C LEU A 76 1.78 -0.31 4.17
N PRO A 77 2.26 0.13 2.99
CA PRO A 77 2.89 -0.76 2.05
C PRO A 77 3.97 -1.63 2.75
N PRO A 78 3.98 -2.96 2.54
CA PRO A 78 4.92 -3.87 3.21
C PRO A 78 6.39 -3.47 3.07
N ALA A 79 6.78 -2.96 1.90
CA ALA A 79 8.13 -2.43 1.68
C ALA A 79 8.49 -1.31 2.67
N LEU A 80 7.53 -0.43 2.98
CA LEU A 80 7.73 0.70 3.89
C LEU A 80 7.67 0.30 5.36
N MET A 81 6.96 -0.77 5.72
CA MET A 81 6.95 -1.30 7.09
C MET A 81 8.31 -1.86 7.52
N LEU A 82 9.05 -2.46 6.58
CA LEU A 82 10.35 -3.09 6.83
C LEU A 82 11.52 -2.10 6.76
N LEU A 83 11.37 -1.00 6.01
CA LEU A 83 12.41 0.03 5.91
C LEU A 83 12.53 0.83 7.20
N LYS A 84 13.67 0.69 7.89
CA LYS A 84 14.07 1.63 8.95
C LYS A 84 14.43 2.97 8.30
N THR A 85 13.52 3.94 8.40
CA THR A 85 13.74 5.27 7.78
C THR A 85 14.09 6.33 8.84
N PRO A 86 15.05 7.22 8.55
CA PRO A 86 15.33 8.38 9.39
C PRO A 86 14.13 9.33 9.35
N LYS A 87 13.69 9.78 10.52
CA LYS A 87 12.48 10.60 10.71
C LYS A 87 12.80 12.09 10.51
N PHE A 88 11.92 12.84 9.84
CA PHE A 88 12.00 14.29 9.78
C PHE A 88 11.54 14.93 11.10
N LEU A 89 12.17 16.05 11.47
CA LEU A 89 11.96 16.74 12.76
C LEU A 89 10.55 17.33 12.96
N ILE A 90 9.79 17.62 11.90
CA ILE A 90 8.49 18.32 11.98
C ILE A 90 7.28 17.36 12.07
N PHE A 91 7.42 16.13 11.56
CA PHE A 91 6.41 15.08 11.68
C PHE A 91 7.07 13.82 12.22
N LYS A 92 6.70 13.43 13.45
CA LYS A 92 7.37 12.36 14.23
C LYS A 92 7.41 10.98 13.54
N ASN A 93 6.60 10.79 12.49
CA ASN A 93 6.49 9.55 11.70
C ASN A 93 6.74 9.74 10.19
N PHE A 94 7.02 10.95 9.72
CA PHE A 94 7.19 11.23 8.29
C PHE A 94 8.66 11.18 7.89
N SER A 95 8.98 10.56 6.76
CA SER A 95 10.34 10.42 6.25
C SER A 95 10.39 10.75 4.77
N MET A 96 11.58 11.10 4.27
CA MET A 96 11.79 11.39 2.84
C MET A 96 11.36 10.22 1.96
N VAL A 97 11.55 9.00 2.46
CA VAL A 97 11.19 7.75 1.78
C VAL A 97 9.67 7.59 1.65
N LEU A 98 8.90 7.92 2.69
CA LEU A 98 7.44 7.90 2.62
C LEU A 98 6.93 8.93 1.60
N LEU A 99 7.53 10.13 1.59
CA LEU A 99 7.18 11.18 0.65
C LEU A 99 7.52 10.78 -0.79
N SER A 100 8.73 10.28 -1.05
CA SER A 100 9.14 9.85 -2.40
C SER A 100 8.28 8.69 -2.91
N TYR A 101 7.95 7.73 -2.04
CA TYR A 101 7.05 6.63 -2.38
C TYR A 101 5.64 7.12 -2.71
N SER A 102 5.09 8.05 -1.93
CA SER A 102 3.77 8.62 -2.19
C SER A 102 3.71 9.40 -3.50
N LEU A 103 4.74 10.19 -3.82
CA LEU A 103 4.83 10.92 -5.09
C LEU A 103 4.94 9.97 -6.28
N LEU A 104 5.74 8.90 -6.14
CA LEU A 104 5.88 7.88 -7.17
C LEU A 104 4.54 7.16 -7.43
N ASN A 105 3.81 6.77 -6.38
CA ASN A 105 2.49 6.16 -6.51
C ASN A 105 1.46 7.10 -7.14
N LEU A 106 1.46 8.39 -6.76
CA LEU A 106 0.61 9.40 -7.40
C LEU A 106 0.94 9.54 -8.89
N ALA A 107 2.22 9.70 -9.24
CA ALA A 107 2.67 9.81 -10.62
C ALA A 107 2.25 8.59 -11.45
N LEU A 108 2.44 7.37 -10.93
CA LEU A 108 2.03 6.13 -11.60
C LEU A 108 0.50 6.05 -11.74
N SER A 109 -0.26 6.49 -10.74
CA SER A 109 -1.73 6.48 -10.79
C SER A 109 -2.28 7.41 -11.88
N PHE A 110 -1.72 8.61 -12.04
CA PHE A 110 -2.17 9.58 -13.05
C PHE A 110 -1.72 9.22 -14.46
N THR A 111 -0.55 8.62 -14.60
CA THR A 111 0.05 8.31 -15.90
C THR A 111 -0.38 6.94 -16.45
N PHE A 112 -1.14 6.16 -15.68
CA PHE A 112 -1.60 4.83 -16.05
C PHE A 112 -2.52 4.80 -17.30
N ASN A 113 -3.25 5.89 -17.54
CA ASN A 113 -4.13 6.04 -18.70
C ASN A 113 -3.47 6.75 -19.90
N SER A 114 -2.15 6.94 -19.90
CA SER A 114 -1.44 7.58 -21.02
C SER A 114 -1.42 6.70 -22.29
N GLN A 115 -1.14 7.30 -23.44
CA GLN A 115 -1.09 6.57 -24.72
C GLN A 115 0.30 6.00 -25.04
N ASN A 116 0.31 4.91 -25.79
CA ASN A 116 1.48 4.31 -26.46
C ASN A 116 2.55 3.76 -25.50
N ILE A 117 3.79 4.22 -25.66
CA ILE A 117 5.00 3.65 -25.02
C ILE A 117 5.03 3.94 -23.52
N PHE A 118 4.55 5.12 -23.11
CA PHE A 118 4.45 5.49 -21.70
C PHE A 118 3.52 4.57 -20.92
N LYS A 119 2.46 4.05 -21.55
CA LYS A 119 1.57 3.07 -20.92
C LYS A 119 2.29 1.77 -20.58
N PHE A 120 3.16 1.29 -21.47
CA PHE A 120 3.95 0.08 -21.23
C PHE A 120 4.95 0.27 -20.09
N ILE A 121 5.70 1.38 -20.12
CA ILE A 121 6.67 1.72 -19.07
C ILE A 121 5.97 1.85 -17.70
N ASN A 122 4.81 2.52 -17.65
CA ASN A 122 4.06 2.67 -16.41
C ASN A 122 3.52 1.34 -15.88
N ARG A 123 2.97 0.48 -16.75
CA ARG A 123 2.55 -0.86 -16.34
C ARG A 123 3.72 -1.69 -15.80
N PHE A 124 4.89 -1.57 -16.41
CA PHE A 124 6.09 -2.25 -15.96
C PHE A 124 6.54 -1.75 -14.57
N LEU A 125 6.64 -0.42 -14.38
CA LEU A 125 6.99 0.19 -13.10
C LEU A 125 5.99 -0.15 -11.99
N VAL A 126 4.68 -0.08 -12.28
CA VAL A 126 3.65 -0.51 -11.35
C VAL A 126 3.77 -2.00 -11.03
N GLY A 127 4.09 -2.83 -12.03
CA GLY A 127 4.37 -4.24 -11.85
C GLY A 127 5.49 -4.47 -10.83
N ILE A 128 6.59 -3.71 -10.92
CA ILE A 128 7.69 -3.75 -9.94
C ILE A 128 7.19 -3.35 -8.55
N VAL A 129 6.50 -2.21 -8.42
CA VAL A 129 5.99 -1.73 -7.12
C VAL A 129 5.07 -2.78 -6.47
N LEU A 130 4.14 -3.36 -7.23
CA LEU A 130 3.24 -4.40 -6.76
C LEU A 130 4.01 -5.65 -6.35
N LEU A 131 4.96 -6.12 -7.18
CA LEU A 131 5.76 -7.30 -6.90
C LEU A 131 6.58 -7.13 -5.62
N THR A 132 7.24 -5.98 -5.46
CA THR A 132 8.00 -5.63 -4.26
C THR A 132 7.12 -5.69 -3.02
N ASN A 133 5.93 -5.08 -3.06
CA ASN A 133 4.97 -5.12 -1.95
C ASN A 133 4.42 -6.52 -1.68
N ILE A 134 4.28 -7.38 -2.70
CA ILE A 134 3.85 -8.79 -2.52
C ILE A 134 4.94 -9.59 -1.79
N ILE A 135 6.19 -9.52 -2.28
CA ILE A 135 7.33 -10.24 -1.70
C ILE A 135 7.51 -9.85 -0.23
N TYR A 136 7.58 -8.55 0.05
CA TYR A 136 7.71 -8.06 1.42
C TYR A 136 6.45 -8.33 2.26
N GLY A 137 5.27 -8.37 1.63
CA GLY A 137 4.02 -8.73 2.30
C GLY A 137 4.05 -10.17 2.82
N PHE A 138 4.51 -11.12 2.01
CA PHE A 138 4.70 -12.49 2.45
C PHE A 138 5.77 -12.62 3.53
N LEU A 139 6.87 -11.85 3.43
CA LEU A 139 7.94 -11.86 4.43
C LEU A 139 7.48 -11.34 5.80
N LEU A 140 6.47 -10.47 5.86
CA LEU A 140 5.88 -9.99 7.11
C LEU A 140 4.90 -10.99 7.76
N ILE A 141 4.41 -11.98 7.01
CA ILE A 141 3.46 -13.00 7.50
C ILE A 141 4.20 -14.20 8.09
N VAL A 142 5.42 -14.49 7.61
CA VAL A 142 6.32 -15.53 8.12
C VAL A 142 7.01 -15.06 9.40
#